data_AF-A0A7S1QWH0-F1
#
_entry.id   AF-A0A7S1QWH0-F1
#
_cell.length_a   1.000
_cell.length_b   1.000
_cell.length_c   1.000
_cell.angle_alpha   90.00
_cell.angle_beta   90.00
_cell.angle_gamma   90.00
#
_symmetry.space_group_name_H-M   'P 1'
#
loop_
_entity.id
_entity.type
_entity.pdbx_description
1 polymer ?
#
loop_
_entity_poly.entity_id
_entity_poly.type
_entity_poly.pdbx_seq_one_letter_code
_entity_poly.pdbx_strand_id
1 'polypeptide(L)'
;MQPTPVFLKQRFSSGVNQYGLRPQSSYEMKNPTMLYNFGRDSTLDRALVRRNEAGKNKSSPSLDSNNIHITFPFYNGFGHDGPFKLKFCEGENAALRICMAKGGSDCVRENAMLSACLGRVAPLQKEAAAMRLRFVDWFTANVSDNYTKPRTHRVHDWNHVIAAEKKVWQGRQGGAYGVRRKQVSLTNQYWSEKGFAKRSRLPING
;
A
#
# COMPACT_ATOMS: atom_id res chain seq x y z
N MET A 1 -0.69 51.10 30.75
CA MET A 1 -1.29 49.77 30.94
C MET A 1 -0.70 48.84 29.88
N GLN A 2 0.25 47.98 30.24
CA GLN A 2 0.73 46.93 29.34
C GLN A 2 -0.35 45.84 29.27
N PRO A 3 -0.84 45.45 28.08
CA PRO A 3 -1.76 44.33 27.97
C PRO A 3 -1.01 43.05 28.28
N THR A 4 -1.33 42.42 29.41
CA THR A 4 -0.92 41.06 29.73
C THR A 4 -1.56 40.11 28.71
N PRO A 5 -0.78 39.32 27.95
CA PRO A 5 -1.36 38.37 27.02
C PRO A 5 -2.13 37.31 27.80
N VAL A 6 -3.42 37.21 27.50
CA VAL A 6 -4.31 36.16 28.03
C VAL A 6 -3.84 34.83 27.44
N PHE A 7 -3.02 34.09 28.21
CA PHE A 7 -2.73 32.69 27.91
C PHE A 7 -4.01 31.88 28.14
N LEU A 8 -4.77 31.64 27.07
CA LEU A 8 -5.81 30.62 27.05
C LEU A 8 -5.14 29.27 27.33
N LYS A 9 -5.28 28.79 28.57
CA LYS A 9 -4.84 27.46 29.03
C LYS A 9 -5.69 26.37 28.38
N GLN A 10 -5.66 26.23 27.07
CA GLN A 10 -5.94 24.92 26.47
C GLN A 10 -4.75 24.03 26.80
N ARG A 11 -4.97 22.94 27.54
CA ARG A 11 -3.95 21.94 27.78
C ARG A 11 -3.66 21.24 26.46
N PHE A 12 -2.68 21.75 25.72
CA PHE A 12 -2.16 21.07 24.53
C PHE A 12 -1.43 19.79 24.95
N SER A 13 -1.43 18.79 24.06
CA SER A 13 -0.62 17.59 24.24
C SER A 13 0.87 17.97 24.31
N SER A 14 1.69 17.16 24.99
CA SER A 14 3.09 17.49 25.28
C SER A 14 3.94 17.82 24.04
N GLY A 15 3.53 17.34 22.87
CA GLY A 15 4.18 17.59 21.58
C GLY A 15 3.63 18.77 20.77
N VAL A 16 2.58 19.47 21.20
CA VAL A 16 2.02 20.67 20.54
C VAL A 16 2.12 21.86 21.49
N ASN A 17 2.47 23.02 20.95
CA ASN A 17 2.36 24.30 21.65
C ASN A 17 1.29 25.17 20.98
N GLN A 18 1.10 26.39 21.50
CA GLN A 18 0.11 27.34 20.99
C GLN A 18 0.24 27.67 19.48
N TYR A 19 1.41 27.42 18.88
CA TYR A 19 1.74 27.81 17.51
C TYR A 19 1.84 26.62 16.54
N GLY A 20 1.79 25.39 17.04
CA GLY A 20 1.89 24.17 16.23
C GLY A 20 2.71 23.08 16.92
N LEU A 21 3.33 22.20 16.13
CA LEU A 21 4.21 21.16 16.64
C LEU A 21 5.36 21.81 17.43
N ARG A 22 5.66 21.29 18.61
CA ARG A 22 6.79 21.77 19.42
C ARG A 22 8.10 21.34 18.73
N PRO A 23 9.01 22.26 18.38
CA PRO A 23 10.28 21.89 17.77
C PRO A 23 11.12 21.07 18.75
N GLN A 24 11.59 19.91 18.30
CA GLN A 24 12.48 19.01 19.05
C GLN A 24 13.90 19.02 18.50
N SER A 25 14.07 19.36 17.23
CA SER A 25 15.37 19.35 16.55
C SER A 25 15.78 20.73 16.04
N SER A 26 17.07 20.92 15.83
CA SER A 26 17.62 22.13 15.19
C SER A 26 17.17 22.29 13.73
N TYR A 27 16.80 21.20 13.06
CA TYR A 27 16.22 21.24 11.71
C TYR A 27 14.87 21.96 11.70
N GLU A 28 14.02 21.67 12.68
CA GLU A 28 12.70 22.29 12.80
C GLU A 28 12.77 23.78 13.16
N MET A 29 13.81 24.19 13.90
CA MET A 29 14.08 25.61 14.14
C MET A 29 14.55 26.34 12.88
N LYS A 30 15.30 25.65 12.01
CA LYS A 30 15.75 26.20 10.71
C LYS A 30 14.64 26.22 9.66
N ASN A 31 13.70 25.27 9.71
CA ASN A 31 12.58 25.17 8.79
C ASN A 31 11.24 25.10 9.55
N PRO A 32 10.75 26.25 10.07
CA PRO A 32 9.55 26.30 10.92
C PRO A 32 8.26 25.98 10.17
N THR A 33 8.25 26.00 8.82
CA THR A 33 7.10 25.58 7.99
C THR A 33 6.63 24.18 8.35
N MET A 34 7.57 23.30 8.70
CA MET A 34 7.31 21.92 9.10
C MET A 34 6.59 21.80 10.44
N LEU A 35 6.43 22.86 11.22
CA LEU A 35 5.76 22.81 12.52
C LEU A 35 4.24 22.98 12.41
N TYR A 36 3.77 23.62 11.34
CA TYR A 36 2.35 23.95 11.18
C TYR A 36 1.76 23.51 9.83
N ASN A 37 2.58 23.27 8.80
CA ASN A 37 2.11 22.87 7.48
C ASN A 37 2.64 21.49 7.07
N PHE A 38 1.74 20.50 7.05
CA PHE A 38 2.00 19.13 6.59
C PHE A 38 1.24 18.80 5.29
N GLY A 39 0.57 19.77 4.67
CA GLY A 39 -0.29 19.62 3.49
C GLY A 39 -1.54 20.49 3.52
N ARG A 40 -2.37 20.37 2.47
CA ARG A 40 -3.55 21.22 2.23
C ARG A 40 -4.59 21.22 3.36
N ASP A 41 -4.74 20.10 4.06
CA ASP A 41 -5.78 19.92 5.10
C ASP A 41 -5.20 19.97 6.53
N SER A 42 -4.05 20.63 6.71
CA SER A 42 -3.40 20.75 8.03
C SER A 42 -4.21 21.65 8.96
N THR A 43 -4.43 21.21 10.20
CA THR A 43 -5.13 21.95 11.25
C THR A 43 -4.32 21.89 12.54
N LEU A 44 -4.42 22.94 13.37
CA LEU A 44 -3.61 23.08 14.60
C LEU A 44 -3.86 21.93 15.58
N ASP A 45 -5.12 21.50 15.72
CA ASP A 45 -5.52 20.38 16.59
C ASP A 45 -4.92 19.03 16.17
N ARG A 46 -4.37 18.96 14.95
CA ARG A 46 -3.79 17.75 14.35
C ARG A 46 -2.30 17.85 14.11
N ALA A 47 -1.63 18.86 14.66
CA ALA A 47 -0.20 19.08 14.44
C ALA A 47 0.67 17.85 14.80
N LEU A 48 0.25 17.03 15.78
CA LEU A 48 0.93 15.75 16.10
C LEU A 48 0.50 14.58 15.22
N VAL A 49 -0.73 14.60 14.72
CA VAL A 49 -1.29 13.50 13.93
C VAL A 49 -1.15 13.88 12.46
N ARG A 50 0.01 13.54 11.88
CA ARG A 50 0.30 13.80 10.45
C ARG A 50 -0.66 13.12 9.47
N ARG A 51 -1.47 12.17 9.95
CA ARG A 51 -2.56 11.53 9.22
C ARG A 51 -3.87 12.29 9.44
N ASN A 52 -4.51 12.67 8.34
CA ASN A 52 -5.82 13.31 8.39
C ASN A 52 -6.95 12.29 8.63
N GLU A 53 -8.15 12.79 8.96
CA GLU A 53 -9.35 11.97 9.18
C GLU A 53 -9.66 11.12 7.96
N ALA A 54 -10.27 9.96 8.19
CA ALA A 54 -10.73 9.08 7.13
C ALA A 54 -11.53 9.87 6.07
N GLY A 55 -11.17 9.70 4.80
CA GLY A 55 -11.82 10.39 3.67
C GLY A 55 -11.22 11.76 3.32
N LYS A 56 -10.28 12.31 4.09
CA LYS A 56 -9.53 13.54 3.74
C LYS A 56 -8.24 13.22 2.98
N ASN A 57 -7.60 14.23 2.37
CA ASN A 57 -6.30 14.01 1.73
C ASN A 57 -5.27 13.59 2.78
N LYS A 58 -4.35 12.68 2.43
CA LYS A 58 -3.35 12.12 3.37
C LYS A 58 -3.95 11.44 4.61
N SER A 59 -5.11 10.79 4.46
CA SER A 59 -5.77 10.00 5.51
C SER A 59 -5.36 8.52 5.51
N SER A 60 -4.75 8.06 4.43
CA SER A 60 -4.35 6.67 4.29
C SER A 60 -3.25 6.31 5.28
N PRO A 61 -3.38 5.19 6.00
CA PRO A 61 -2.29 4.66 6.82
C PRO A 61 -1.14 4.15 5.96
N SER A 62 0.01 3.91 6.59
CA SER A 62 1.21 3.44 5.91
C SER A 62 1.72 2.13 6.49
N LEU A 63 2.44 1.37 5.67
CA LEU A 63 3.28 0.25 6.12
C LEU A 63 4.61 0.38 5.41
N ASP A 64 5.68 0.40 6.20
CA ASP A 64 7.05 0.71 5.74
C ASP A 64 7.05 1.96 4.84
N SER A 65 6.33 2.98 5.29
CA SER A 65 6.17 4.29 4.65
C SER A 65 5.65 4.28 3.21
N ASN A 66 5.01 3.18 2.85
CA ASN A 66 4.20 3.07 1.67
C ASN A 66 2.77 3.35 2.04
N ASN A 67 2.14 4.23 1.27
CA ASN A 67 0.74 4.49 1.42
C ASN A 67 -0.01 3.18 1.16
N ILE A 68 -0.69 2.67 2.19
CA ILE A 68 -1.62 1.58 1.99
C ILE A 68 -2.96 2.22 1.67
N HIS A 69 -3.31 2.15 0.40
CA HIS A 69 -4.72 2.12 0.05
C HIS A 69 -5.26 0.81 0.65
N ILE A 70 -5.91 0.90 1.81
CA ILE A 70 -6.60 -0.25 2.41
C ILE A 70 -7.86 -0.51 1.55
N THR A 71 -7.60 -1.00 0.34
CA THR A 71 -8.46 -1.86 -0.46
C THR A 71 -8.09 -3.26 -0.01
N PHE A 72 -8.63 -3.66 1.14
CA PHE A 72 -8.43 -4.99 1.69
C PHE A 72 -8.75 -6.02 0.59
N PRO A 73 -7.89 -7.03 0.31
CA PRO A 73 -8.23 -8.06 -0.68
C PRO A 73 -9.50 -8.84 -0.28
N PHE A 74 -9.75 -9.02 1.02
CA PHE A 74 -11.04 -9.51 1.53
C PHE A 74 -12.21 -8.55 1.21
N TYR A 75 -11.98 -7.24 1.14
CA TYR A 75 -13.01 -6.22 0.94
C TYR A 75 -13.29 -5.90 -0.53
N ASN A 76 -12.28 -5.98 -1.42
CA ASN A 76 -12.56 -6.13 -2.85
C ASN A 76 -13.51 -7.30 -3.05
N GLY A 77 -13.31 -8.37 -2.27
CA GLY A 77 -14.27 -9.44 -2.11
C GLY A 77 -15.68 -8.96 -1.73
N PHE A 78 -15.90 -8.35 -0.56
CA PHE A 78 -17.27 -8.03 -0.11
C PHE A 78 -17.94 -6.81 -0.79
N GLY A 79 -17.26 -6.02 -1.63
CA GLY A 79 -17.82 -4.92 -2.44
C GLY A 79 -17.08 -3.60 -2.19
N HIS A 80 -16.74 -2.74 -3.16
CA HIS A 80 -17.34 -2.38 -4.44
C HIS A 80 -16.22 -2.19 -5.47
N ASP A 81 -16.51 -2.55 -6.73
CA ASP A 81 -15.71 -2.24 -7.93
C ASP A 81 -14.22 -2.59 -7.87
N GLY A 82 -13.94 -3.88 -8.04
CA GLY A 82 -12.61 -4.39 -8.32
C GLY A 82 -12.68 -5.72 -9.06
N PRO A 83 -11.58 -6.13 -9.72
CA PRO A 83 -11.53 -7.40 -10.47
C PRO A 83 -11.71 -8.64 -9.57
N PHE A 84 -11.57 -8.50 -8.25
CA PHE A 84 -11.68 -9.57 -7.26
C PHE A 84 -12.95 -9.50 -6.40
N LYS A 85 -14.04 -8.98 -6.96
CA LYS A 85 -15.34 -8.91 -6.27
C LYS A 85 -15.90 -10.31 -5.99
N LEU A 86 -16.21 -10.61 -4.73
CA LEU A 86 -17.02 -11.77 -4.37
C LEU A 86 -18.39 -11.54 -4.96
N LYS A 87 -18.79 -12.49 -5.79
CA LYS A 87 -20.10 -12.48 -6.38
C LYS A 87 -21.01 -13.32 -5.49
N PHE A 88 -22.09 -12.70 -5.06
CA PHE A 88 -23.13 -13.37 -4.28
C PHE A 88 -24.27 -13.77 -5.21
N CYS A 89 -25.00 -14.81 -4.83
CA CYS A 89 -26.20 -15.27 -5.53
C CYS A 89 -25.98 -15.70 -7.00
N GLU A 90 -24.77 -16.12 -7.39
CA GLU A 90 -24.51 -16.55 -8.77
C GLU A 90 -25.31 -17.80 -9.15
N GLY A 91 -25.50 -18.74 -8.21
CA GLY A 91 -26.27 -19.96 -8.43
C GLY A 91 -27.76 -19.68 -8.66
N GLU A 92 -28.35 -18.84 -7.82
CA GLU A 92 -29.75 -18.42 -7.89
C GLU A 92 -30.02 -17.60 -9.16
N ASN A 93 -29.07 -16.72 -9.53
CA ASN A 93 -29.14 -15.96 -10.76
C ASN A 93 -29.03 -16.88 -11.99
N ALA A 94 -28.13 -17.87 -11.98
CA ALA A 94 -28.00 -18.85 -13.04
C ALA A 94 -29.27 -19.71 -13.17
N ALA A 95 -29.85 -20.16 -12.05
CA ALA A 95 -31.08 -20.93 -12.03
C ALA A 95 -32.26 -20.16 -12.62
N LEU A 96 -32.42 -18.87 -12.27
CA LEU A 96 -33.45 -18.01 -12.85
C LEU A 96 -33.25 -17.81 -14.35
N ARG A 97 -32.01 -17.57 -14.81
CA ARG A 97 -31.70 -17.43 -16.24
C ARG A 97 -32.03 -18.70 -17.03
N ILE A 98 -31.71 -19.87 -16.47
CA ILE A 98 -32.04 -21.16 -17.10
C ILE A 98 -33.56 -21.33 -17.20
N CYS A 99 -34.32 -20.98 -16.15
CA CYS A 99 -35.78 -21.06 -16.17
C CYS A 99 -36.37 -20.14 -17.25
N MET A 100 -35.95 -18.87 -17.28
CA MET A 100 -36.44 -17.92 -18.29
C MET A 100 -36.06 -18.31 -19.72
N ALA A 101 -34.89 -18.91 -19.92
CA ALA A 101 -34.43 -19.37 -21.24
C ALA A 101 -35.20 -20.60 -21.76
N LYS A 102 -35.65 -21.49 -20.88
CA LYS A 102 -36.44 -22.67 -21.28
C LYS A 102 -37.86 -22.31 -21.72
N GLY A 103 -38.43 -21.23 -21.19
CA GLY A 103 -39.79 -20.77 -21.52
C GLY A 103 -40.91 -21.73 -21.07
N GLY A 104 -42.16 -21.27 -21.13
CA GLY A 104 -43.35 -22.13 -20.95
C GLY A 104 -43.86 -22.32 -19.51
N SER A 105 -43.17 -21.84 -18.48
CA SER A 105 -43.64 -21.85 -17.08
C SER A 105 -43.25 -20.60 -16.32
N ASP A 106 -44.08 -20.14 -15.37
CA ASP A 106 -43.76 -18.98 -14.54
C ASP A 106 -42.61 -19.30 -13.56
N CYS A 107 -41.49 -18.58 -13.70
CA CYS A 107 -40.27 -18.74 -12.89
C CYS A 107 -40.36 -18.10 -11.48
N VAL A 108 -41.54 -18.13 -10.84
CA VAL A 108 -41.80 -17.44 -9.56
C VAL A 108 -40.91 -17.99 -8.44
N ARG A 109 -40.67 -19.30 -8.42
CA ARG A 109 -39.87 -19.97 -7.39
C ARG A 109 -38.41 -19.53 -7.44
N GLU A 110 -37.80 -19.56 -8.63
CA GLU A 110 -36.42 -19.16 -8.87
C GLU A 110 -36.23 -17.66 -8.59
N ASN A 111 -37.23 -16.83 -8.93
CA ASN A 111 -37.23 -15.41 -8.61
C ASN A 111 -37.33 -15.15 -7.09
N ALA A 112 -38.17 -15.90 -6.38
CA ALA A 112 -38.28 -15.81 -4.92
C ALA A 112 -36.96 -16.23 -4.23
N MET A 113 -36.29 -17.26 -4.74
CA MET A 113 -34.97 -17.69 -4.24
C MET A 113 -33.89 -16.62 -4.46
N LEU A 114 -33.84 -16.03 -5.66
CA LEU A 114 -32.91 -14.93 -5.94
C LEU A 114 -33.20 -13.70 -5.06
N SER A 115 -34.48 -13.34 -4.90
CA SER A 115 -34.90 -12.23 -4.04
C SER A 115 -34.52 -12.46 -2.57
N ALA A 116 -34.71 -13.68 -2.07
CA ALA A 116 -34.30 -14.04 -0.70
C ALA A 116 -32.78 -13.98 -0.52
N CYS A 117 -32.01 -14.42 -1.53
CA CYS A 117 -30.56 -14.31 -1.50
C CYS A 117 -30.12 -12.84 -1.47
N LEU A 118 -30.64 -12.00 -2.38
CA LEU A 118 -30.31 -10.57 -2.43
C LEU A 118 -30.71 -9.83 -1.16
N GLY A 119 -31.84 -10.19 -0.54
CA GLY A 119 -32.28 -9.64 0.74
C GLY A 119 -31.29 -9.87 1.89
N ARG A 120 -30.49 -10.94 1.83
CA ARG A 120 -29.43 -11.23 2.82
C ARG A 120 -28.08 -10.58 2.46
N VAL A 121 -27.83 -10.30 1.18
CA VAL A 121 -26.56 -9.71 0.73
C VAL A 121 -26.43 -8.25 1.14
N ALA A 122 -27.51 -7.46 1.06
CA ALA A 122 -27.48 -6.05 1.43
C ALA A 122 -27.03 -5.79 2.90
N PRO A 123 -27.59 -6.46 3.93
CA PRO A 123 -27.10 -6.30 5.30
C PRO A 123 -25.68 -6.85 5.49
N LEU A 124 -25.32 -7.94 4.80
CA LEU A 124 -23.95 -8.49 4.83
C LEU A 124 -22.92 -7.48 4.31
N GLN A 125 -23.22 -6.76 3.22
CA GLN A 125 -22.35 -5.72 2.66
C GLN A 125 -22.20 -4.54 3.63
N LYS A 126 -23.29 -4.15 4.31
CA LYS A 126 -23.24 -3.09 5.32
C LYS A 126 -22.35 -3.45 6.51
N GLU A 127 -22.47 -4.68 7.03
CA GLU A 127 -21.62 -5.17 8.11
C GLU A 127 -20.15 -5.29 7.68
N ALA A 128 -19.89 -5.77 6.46
CA ALA A 128 -18.55 -5.81 5.91
C ALA A 128 -17.92 -4.40 5.80
N ALA A 129 -18.71 -3.39 5.42
CA ALA A 129 -18.27 -1.99 5.41
C ALA A 129 -17.97 -1.44 6.81
N ALA A 130 -18.78 -1.78 7.82
CA ALA A 130 -18.52 -1.39 9.21
C ALA A 130 -17.24 -2.05 9.75
N MET A 131 -17.05 -3.34 9.47
CA MET A 131 -15.83 -4.08 9.85
C MET A 131 -14.57 -3.51 9.18
N ARG A 132 -14.68 -3.03 7.94
CA ARG A 132 -13.58 -2.33 7.28
C ARG A 132 -13.12 -1.10 8.05
N LEU A 133 -14.04 -0.26 8.50
CA LEU A 133 -13.69 0.95 9.26
C LEU A 133 -12.97 0.58 10.57
N ARG A 134 -13.49 -0.42 11.29
CA ARG A 134 -12.85 -0.94 12.51
C ARG A 134 -11.45 -1.48 12.24
N PHE A 135 -11.27 -2.20 11.13
CA PHE A 135 -9.95 -2.69 10.74
C PHE A 135 -8.98 -1.54 10.44
N VAL A 136 -9.42 -0.51 9.70
CA VAL A 136 -8.58 0.66 9.38
C VAL A 136 -8.14 1.36 10.66
N ASP A 137 -9.03 1.51 11.65
CA ASP A 137 -8.70 2.11 12.94
C ASP A 137 -7.69 1.27 13.71
N TRP A 138 -7.93 -0.04 13.81
CA TRP A 138 -6.99 -0.97 14.44
C TRP A 138 -5.61 -0.97 13.75
N PHE A 139 -5.59 -1.01 12.42
CA PHE A 139 -4.37 -1.01 11.63
C PHE A 139 -3.57 0.27 11.84
N THR A 140 -4.27 1.41 11.87
CA THR A 140 -3.61 2.69 12.11
C THR A 140 -3.02 2.74 13.51
N ALA A 141 -3.74 2.27 14.53
CA ALA A 141 -3.29 2.33 15.91
C ALA A 141 -2.11 1.39 16.20
N ASN A 142 -2.12 0.18 15.63
CA ASN A 142 -1.24 -0.91 16.06
C ASN A 142 -0.15 -1.28 15.06
N VAL A 143 -0.31 -0.96 13.78
CA VAL A 143 0.59 -1.41 12.71
C VAL A 143 1.24 -0.24 11.98
N SER A 144 0.44 0.78 11.67
CA SER A 144 0.87 1.87 10.81
C SER A 144 2.05 2.64 11.37
N ASP A 145 3.06 2.87 10.53
CA ASP A 145 4.24 3.65 10.88
C ASP A 145 4.06 5.16 10.64
N ASN A 146 2.91 5.58 10.11
CA ASN A 146 2.58 6.99 9.82
C ASN A 146 3.68 7.72 9.00
N TYR A 147 4.20 7.04 7.99
CA TYR A 147 5.23 7.52 7.06
C TYR A 147 6.57 7.89 7.71
N THR A 148 6.95 7.17 8.77
CA THR A 148 8.21 7.43 9.51
C THR A 148 9.37 6.49 9.15
N LYS A 149 9.11 5.33 8.56
CA LYS A 149 10.13 4.34 8.17
C LYS A 149 10.71 4.61 6.76
N PRO A 150 11.86 4.03 6.41
CA PRO A 150 12.28 3.95 5.02
C PRO A 150 11.35 3.02 4.23
N ARG A 151 11.27 3.25 2.91
CA ARG A 151 10.52 2.38 2.00
C ARG A 151 11.25 1.07 1.78
N THR A 152 10.49 0.00 1.54
CA THR A 152 11.00 -1.37 1.37
C THR A 152 10.47 -2.07 0.11
N HIS A 153 9.61 -1.42 -0.69
CA HIS A 153 8.98 -2.07 -1.85
C HIS A 153 9.79 -1.94 -3.15
N ARG A 154 10.83 -1.10 -3.19
CA ARG A 154 11.58 -0.80 -4.42
C ARG A 154 12.91 -1.54 -4.41
N VAL A 155 13.36 -1.96 -5.58
CA VAL A 155 14.63 -2.71 -5.72
C VAL A 155 15.83 -1.94 -5.15
N HIS A 156 15.88 -0.62 -5.31
CA HIS A 156 17.00 0.18 -4.80
C HIS A 156 17.02 0.34 -3.28
N ASP A 157 15.88 0.18 -2.60
CA ASP A 157 15.84 0.17 -1.13
C ASP A 157 16.65 -1.02 -0.58
N TRP A 158 16.77 -2.09 -1.38
CA TRP A 158 17.53 -3.31 -1.09
C TRP A 158 18.94 -3.33 -1.71
N ASN A 159 19.50 -2.17 -2.08
CA ASN A 159 20.84 -2.08 -2.66
C ASN A 159 21.93 -2.72 -1.78
N HIS A 160 21.75 -2.71 -0.46
CA HIS A 160 22.65 -3.36 0.48
C HIS A 160 22.66 -4.90 0.31
N VAL A 161 21.51 -5.52 0.01
CA VAL A 161 21.42 -6.97 -0.31
C VAL A 161 22.08 -7.26 -1.64
N ILE A 162 21.80 -6.45 -2.67
CA ILE A 162 22.42 -6.58 -3.99
C ILE A 162 23.95 -6.41 -3.90
N ALA A 163 24.41 -5.49 -3.06
CA ALA A 163 25.83 -5.29 -2.80
C ALA A 163 26.46 -6.50 -2.10
N ALA A 164 25.77 -7.13 -1.15
CA ALA A 164 26.23 -8.35 -0.51
C ALA A 164 26.39 -9.49 -1.53
N GLU A 165 25.42 -9.67 -2.44
CA GLU A 165 25.54 -10.65 -3.52
C GLU A 165 26.72 -10.35 -4.45
N LYS A 166 26.92 -9.09 -4.84
CA LYS A 166 28.08 -8.66 -5.64
C LYS A 166 29.41 -8.96 -4.95
N LYS A 167 29.49 -8.83 -3.62
CA LYS A 167 30.69 -9.20 -2.84
C LYS A 167 30.96 -10.70 -2.86
N VAL A 168 29.92 -11.54 -2.78
CA VAL A 168 30.06 -13.00 -2.90
C VAL A 168 30.64 -13.38 -4.27
N TRP A 169 30.11 -12.80 -5.35
CA TRP A 169 30.61 -13.04 -6.70
C TRP A 169 32.02 -12.49 -6.92
N GLN A 170 32.34 -11.34 -6.34
CA GLN A 170 33.70 -10.79 -6.35
C GLN A 170 34.68 -11.73 -5.62
N GLY A 171 34.33 -12.25 -4.45
CA GLY A 171 35.17 -13.19 -3.70
C GLY A 171 35.45 -14.49 -4.47
N ARG A 172 34.47 -14.98 -5.24
CA ARG A 172 34.66 -16.13 -6.15
C ARG A 172 35.52 -15.82 -7.37
N GLN A 173 35.55 -14.56 -7.81
CA GLN A 173 36.27 -14.13 -9.01
C GLN A 173 37.61 -13.46 -8.71
N GLY A 174 37.95 -13.16 -7.46
CA GLY A 174 39.24 -12.56 -7.10
C GLY A 174 39.45 -11.11 -7.53
N GLY A 175 38.42 -10.35 -7.91
CA GLY A 175 38.62 -8.90 -8.16
C GLY A 175 37.45 -8.10 -8.74
N ALA A 176 36.66 -8.66 -9.65
CA ALA A 176 35.65 -7.91 -10.40
C ALA A 176 34.34 -7.70 -9.61
N TYR A 177 34.11 -6.49 -9.06
CA TYR A 177 32.88 -6.13 -8.35
C TYR A 177 31.77 -5.68 -9.31
N GLY A 178 30.59 -6.31 -9.22
CA GLY A 178 29.41 -5.90 -10.00
C GLY A 178 29.49 -6.14 -11.52
N VAL A 179 30.54 -6.81 -12.00
CA VAL A 179 30.72 -7.12 -13.42
C VAL A 179 29.88 -8.35 -13.79
N ARG A 180 29.23 -8.27 -14.95
CA ARG A 180 28.42 -9.36 -15.51
C ARG A 180 29.15 -10.00 -16.67
N ARG A 181 28.84 -11.26 -16.95
CA ARG A 181 29.35 -11.96 -18.12
C ARG A 181 28.87 -11.25 -19.39
N LYS A 182 29.74 -11.16 -20.41
CA LYS A 182 29.37 -10.64 -21.72
C LYS A 182 28.18 -11.42 -22.28
N GLN A 183 27.13 -10.71 -22.67
CA GLN A 183 26.00 -11.31 -23.37
C GLN A 183 26.47 -11.76 -24.76
N VAL A 184 26.21 -13.01 -25.11
CA VAL A 184 26.57 -13.61 -26.40
C VAL A 184 25.30 -13.91 -27.18
N SER A 185 25.41 -13.90 -28.51
CA SER A 185 24.30 -14.25 -29.40
C SER A 185 23.76 -15.65 -29.08
N LEU A 186 22.46 -15.83 -29.27
CA LEU A 186 21.75 -17.10 -29.07
C LEU A 186 22.44 -18.27 -29.79
N THR A 187 22.97 -18.02 -30.99
CA THR A 187 23.59 -19.04 -31.85
C THR A 187 25.11 -19.11 -31.76
N ASN A 188 25.73 -18.36 -30.84
CA ASN A 188 27.19 -18.22 -30.78
C ASN A 188 27.91 -19.58 -30.58
N GLN A 189 27.26 -20.57 -29.97
CA GLN A 189 27.84 -21.91 -29.79
C GLN A 189 28.01 -22.68 -31.11
N TYR A 190 27.16 -22.41 -32.10
CA TYR A 190 27.09 -23.16 -33.35
C TYR A 190 27.87 -22.49 -34.49
N TRP A 191 27.97 -21.15 -34.47
CA TRP A 191 28.59 -20.39 -35.55
C TRP A 191 30.01 -19.90 -35.24
N SER A 192 30.47 -19.98 -33.98
CA SER A 192 31.86 -19.61 -33.67
C SER A 192 32.85 -20.62 -34.26
N GLU A 193 33.80 -20.11 -35.02
CA GLU A 193 34.92 -20.88 -35.58
C GLU A 193 35.80 -21.50 -34.50
N LYS A 194 36.59 -22.51 -34.90
CA LYS A 194 37.50 -23.23 -33.99
C LYS A 194 38.56 -22.26 -33.45
N GLY A 195 38.60 -22.10 -32.13
CA GLY A 195 39.51 -21.16 -31.44
C GLY A 195 38.79 -20.00 -30.74
N PHE A 196 37.55 -19.68 -31.13
CA PHE A 196 36.77 -18.62 -30.50
C PHE A 196 35.86 -19.12 -29.36
N ALA A 197 35.58 -18.22 -28.41
CA ALA A 197 34.77 -18.55 -27.24
C ALA A 197 33.29 -18.77 -27.61
N LYS A 198 32.87 -20.03 -27.58
CA LYS A 198 31.47 -20.45 -27.83
C LYS A 198 30.49 -20.05 -26.72
N ARG A 199 30.98 -19.84 -25.49
CA ARG A 199 30.18 -19.54 -24.28
C ARG A 199 30.71 -18.31 -23.54
N SER A 200 29.83 -17.63 -22.80
CA SER A 200 30.24 -16.51 -21.94
C SER A 200 31.07 -17.00 -20.76
N ARG A 201 32.29 -16.46 -20.64
CA ARG A 201 33.21 -16.77 -19.55
C ARG A 201 32.86 -15.95 -18.30
N LEU A 202 33.41 -16.34 -17.16
CA LEU A 202 33.45 -15.45 -15.98
C LEU A 202 34.19 -14.15 -16.34
N PRO A 203 33.80 -12.99 -15.79
CA PRO A 203 34.41 -11.71 -16.13
C PRO A 203 35.93 -11.65 -15.98
N ILE A 204 36.52 -12.33 -14.98
CA ILE A 204 37.98 -12.38 -14.81
C ILE A 204 38.71 -13.18 -15.91
N ASN A 205 38.03 -14.10 -16.58
CA ASN A 205 38.60 -14.95 -17.65
C ASN A 205 38.35 -14.38 -19.05
N GLY A 206 37.73 -13.19 -19.12
CA GLY A 206 37.23 -12.54 -20.33
C GLY A 206 38.13 -11.43 -20.82
#